data_AF-A0A0M3HLE0-F1
#
_entry.id   AF-A0A0M3HLE0-F1
#
_cell.length_a   1.000
_cell.length_b   1.000
_cell.length_c   1.000
_cell.angle_alpha   90.00
_cell.angle_beta   90.00
_cell.angle_gamma   90.00
#
_symmetry.space_group_name_H-M   'P 1'
#
loop_
_entity.id
_entity.type
_entity.pdbx_description
1 polymer ?
#
loop_
_entity_poly.entity_id
_entity_poly.type
_entity_poly.pdbx_seq_one_letter_code
_entity_poly.pdbx_strand_id
1 'polypeptide(L)'
;MAWIHDFVERVNQLAKFAASTSLKKETVWLGGMFSPEAFITATRQLVAQSNQWSLEELNMRVEVGVTEDRVDSFKIQARAASEFGDHTGF
;
A
#
# COMPACT_ATOMS: atom_id res chain seq x y z
N MET A 1 12.47 -10.84 18.67
CA MET A 1 12.77 -10.89 17.22
C MET A 1 11.76 -10.15 16.33
N ALA A 2 10.77 -9.42 16.88
CA ALA A 2 9.72 -8.77 16.09
C ALA A 2 10.21 -7.83 14.97
N TRP A 3 11.29 -7.07 15.21
CA TRP A 3 11.85 -6.15 14.22
C TRP A 3 12.39 -6.85 12.96
N ILE A 4 12.93 -8.06 13.09
CA ILE A 4 13.46 -8.83 11.95
C ILE A 4 12.29 -9.27 11.07
N HIS A 5 11.19 -9.75 11.67
CA HIS A 5 9.99 -10.10 10.94
C HIS A 5 9.41 -8.87 10.22
N ASP A 6 9.31 -7.72 10.90
CA ASP A 6 8.87 -6.47 10.27
C ASP A 6 9.78 -6.06 9.10
N PHE A 7 11.09 -6.22 9.24
CA PHE A 7 12.03 -5.90 8.17
C PHE A 7 11.87 -6.83 6.97
N VAL A 8 11.75 -8.14 7.19
CA VAL A 8 11.52 -9.14 6.13
C VAL A 8 10.24 -8.83 5.37
N GLU A 9 9.15 -8.50 6.07
CA GLU A 9 7.87 -8.13 5.41
C GLU A 9 8.01 -6.88 4.52
N ARG A 10 8.75 -5.86 4.98
CA ARG A 10 9.02 -4.66 4.17
C ARG A 10 9.82 -4.98 2.93
N VAL A 11 10.84 -5.84 3.05
CA VAL A 11 11.65 -6.31 1.91
C VAL A 11 10.81 -7.13 0.93
N ASN A 12 9.93 -8.00 1.44
CA ASN A 12 9.03 -8.79 0.60
C ASN A 12 8.07 -7.91 -0.21
N GLN A 13 7.49 -6.88 0.42
CA GLN A 13 6.67 -5.89 -0.29
C GLN A 13 7.48 -5.17 -1.38
N LEU A 14 8.71 -4.75 -1.08
CA LEU A 14 9.58 -4.08 -2.04
C LEU A 14 9.92 -5.00 -3.23
N ALA A 15 10.26 -6.27 -2.97
CA ALA A 15 10.52 -7.26 -4.00
C ALA A 15 9.29 -7.50 -4.89
N LYS A 16 8.09 -7.55 -4.30
CA LYS A 16 6.82 -7.64 -5.04
C LYS A 16 6.62 -6.45 -5.97
N PHE A 17 6.90 -5.23 -5.49
CA PHE A 17 6.79 -4.02 -6.31
C PHE A 17 7.82 -4.00 -7.45
N ALA A 18 9.04 -4.43 -7.21
CA ALA A 18 10.08 -4.54 -8.24
C ALA A 18 9.71 -5.54 -9.34
N ALA A 19 8.96 -6.59 -9.02
CA ALA A 19 8.52 -7.62 -9.97
C ALA A 19 7.15 -7.30 -10.64
N SER A 20 6.40 -6.32 -10.15
CA SER A 20 5.05 -6.03 -10.65
C SER A 20 5.10 -5.24 -11.97
N THR A 21 4.26 -5.65 -12.92
CA THR A 21 4.06 -4.92 -14.18
C THR A 21 3.24 -3.65 -14.03
N SER A 22 2.44 -3.53 -12.96
CA SER A 22 1.65 -2.34 -12.68
C SER A 22 1.39 -2.18 -11.19
N LEU A 23 2.14 -1.27 -10.57
CA LEU A 23 1.99 -0.93 -9.15
C LEU A 23 0.58 -0.44 -8.77
N LYS A 24 -0.18 0.09 -9.74
CA LYS A 24 -1.56 0.54 -9.54
C LYS A 24 -2.51 -0.60 -9.14
N LYS A 25 -2.22 -1.84 -9.58
CA LYS A 25 -3.04 -3.03 -9.28
C LYS A 25 -2.63 -3.71 -7.98
N GLU A 26 -1.45 -3.36 -7.45
CA GLU A 26 -0.93 -3.96 -6.24
C GLU A 26 -1.65 -3.43 -5.00
N THR A 27 -1.83 -4.31 -4.02
CA THR A 27 -2.26 -3.92 -2.68
C THR A 27 -1.03 -3.51 -1.88
N VAL A 28 -1.08 -2.32 -1.28
CA VAL A 28 0.04 -1.70 -0.59
C VAL A 28 -0.18 -1.69 0.92
N TRP A 29 0.79 -2.17 1.68
CA TRP A 29 0.85 -1.91 3.12
C TRP A 29 1.60 -0.60 3.37
N LEU A 30 0.83 0.48 3.55
CA LEU A 30 1.37 1.82 3.78
C LEU A 30 2.24 1.91 5.05
N GLY A 31 1.87 1.19 6.12
CA GLY A 31 2.68 1.13 7.35
C GLY A 31 4.04 0.46 7.17
N GLY A 32 4.21 -0.31 6.08
CA GLY A 32 5.46 -0.93 5.66
C GLY A 32 6.39 0.00 4.87
N MET A 33 5.90 1.16 4.40
CA MET A 33 6.68 2.08 3.57
C MET A 33 7.68 2.89 4.40
N PHE A 34 8.80 3.27 3.77
CA PHE A 34 9.77 4.20 4.37
C PHE A 34 9.27 5.66 4.33
N SER A 35 8.57 6.05 3.26
CA SER A 35 7.94 7.37 3.13
C SER A 35 6.53 7.22 2.54
N PRO A 36 5.51 7.01 3.41
CA PRO A 36 4.13 6.83 2.95
C PRO A 36 3.55 8.10 2.30
N GLU A 37 3.97 9.30 2.72
CA GLU A 37 3.49 10.57 2.16
C GLU A 37 3.96 10.77 0.71
N ALA A 38 5.19 10.37 0.41
CA ALA A 38 5.73 10.39 -0.95
C ALA A 38 4.95 9.44 -1.86
N PHE A 39 4.59 8.26 -1.35
CA PHE A 39 3.75 7.32 -2.08
C PHE A 39 2.37 7.92 -2.41
N ILE A 40 1.69 8.50 -1.43
CA ILE A 40 0.39 9.17 -1.64
C ILE A 40 0.52 10.28 -2.69
N THR A 41 1.57 11.10 -2.60
CA THR A 41 1.83 12.17 -3.57
C THR A 41 2.03 11.63 -4.98
N ALA A 42 2.81 10.56 -5.13
CA ALA A 42 3.03 9.90 -6.42
C ALA A 42 1.72 9.33 -7.00
N THR A 43 0.86 8.72 -6.17
CA THR A 43 -0.46 8.22 -6.65
C THR A 43 -1.35 9.34 -7.15
N ARG A 44 -1.37 10.50 -6.47
CA ARG A 44 -2.12 11.68 -6.88
C ARG A 44 -1.59 12.22 -8.22
N GLN A 45 -0.28 12.31 -8.39
CA GLN A 45 0.35 12.72 -9.64
C GLN A 45 0.04 11.76 -10.79
N LEU A 46 0.07 10.45 -10.53
CA LEU A 46 -0.25 9.44 -11.55
C LEU A 46 -1.69 9.59 -12.06
N VAL A 47 -2.66 9.76 -11.16
CA VAL A 47 -4.07 9.94 -11.52
C VAL A 47 -4.32 11.28 -12.22
N ALA A 48 -3.66 12.36 -11.78
CA ALA A 48 -3.71 13.66 -12.45
C ALA A 48 -3.22 13.54 -13.90
N GLN A 49 -2.08 12.89 -14.09
CA GLN A 49 -1.47 12.73 -15.40
C GLN A 49 -2.31 11.85 -16.33
N SER A 50 -2.88 10.74 -15.83
CA SER A 50 -3.70 9.85 -16.65
C SER A 50 -5.00 10.50 -17.13
N ASN A 51 -5.55 11.42 -16.32
CA ASN A 51 -6.80 12.11 -16.63
C ASN A 51 -6.59 13.53 -17.19
N GLN A 52 -5.34 13.98 -17.33
CA GLN A 52 -4.98 15.35 -17.76
C GLN A 52 -5.59 16.45 -16.88
N TRP A 53 -5.66 16.23 -15.57
CA TRP A 53 -6.19 17.18 -14.61
C TRP A 53 -5.10 17.94 -13.86
N SER A 54 -5.43 19.13 -13.36
CA SER A 54 -4.58 19.80 -12.38
C SER A 54 -4.59 19.05 -11.05
N LEU A 55 -3.48 19.09 -10.30
CA LEU A 55 -3.40 18.56 -8.94
C LEU A 55 -4.38 19.26 -7.98
N GLU A 56 -4.74 20.50 -8.27
CA GLU A 56 -5.64 21.33 -7.46
C GLU A 56 -7.11 20.92 -7.61
N GLU A 57 -7.46 20.28 -8.74
CA GLU A 57 -8.81 19.82 -9.04
C GLU A 57 -9.09 18.41 -8.48
N LEU A 58 -8.07 17.75 -7.95
CA LEU A 58 -8.15 16.40 -7.39
C LEU A 58 -8.53 16.41 -5.91
N ASN A 59 -9.59 15.67 -5.57
CA ASN A 59 -9.98 15.40 -4.19
C ASN A 59 -9.76 13.91 -3.86
N MET A 60 -8.93 13.63 -2.84
CA MET A 60 -8.70 12.26 -2.38
C MET A 60 -9.71 11.88 -1.32
N ARG A 61 -10.21 10.63 -1.38
CA ARG A 61 -11.12 10.05 -0.40
C ARG A 61 -10.63 8.66 -0.01
N VAL A 62 -10.93 8.26 1.22
CA VAL A 62 -10.64 6.93 1.74
C VAL A 62 -11.97 6.24 2.00
N GLU A 63 -12.13 5.05 1.43
CA GLU A 63 -13.29 4.19 1.63
C GLU A 63 -12.82 2.89 2.30
N VAL A 64 -13.46 2.52 3.40
CA VAL A 64 -13.11 1.31 4.18
C VAL A 64 -14.13 0.22 3.86
N GLY A 65 -13.66 -1.01 3.66
CA GLY A 65 -14.52 -2.16 3.38
C GLY A 65 -14.95 -2.31 1.93
N VAL A 66 -14.41 -1.48 1.03
CA VAL A 66 -14.63 -1.59 -0.42
C VAL A 66 -13.48 -2.38 -1.03
N THR A 67 -13.79 -3.46 -1.73
CA THR A 67 -12.82 -4.34 -2.41
C THR A 67 -12.92 -4.27 -3.93
N GLU A 68 -13.80 -3.42 -4.45
CA GLU A 68 -14.02 -3.23 -5.88
C GLU A 68 -12.83 -2.50 -6.52
N ASP A 69 -12.34 -3.03 -7.65
CA ASP A 69 -11.28 -2.38 -8.41
C ASP A 69 -11.87 -1.21 -9.21
N ARG A 70 -11.54 0.02 -8.82
CA ARG A 70 -11.90 1.25 -9.57
C ARG A 70 -10.68 1.82 -10.27
N VAL A 71 -10.91 2.43 -11.44
CA VAL A 71 -9.85 2.94 -12.31
C VAL A 71 -8.94 3.93 -11.60
N ASP A 72 -9.43 4.78 -10.70
CA ASP A 72 -8.63 5.79 -9.99
C ASP A 72 -8.44 5.49 -8.50
N SER A 73 -8.55 4.22 -8.12
CA SER A 73 -8.36 3.76 -6.75
C SER A 73 -7.06 2.98 -6.59
N PHE A 74 -6.51 3.02 -5.38
CA PHE A 74 -5.38 2.20 -4.96
C PHE A 74 -5.78 1.40 -3.74
N LYS A 75 -5.43 0.11 -3.73
CA LYS A 75 -5.77 -0.79 -2.62
C LYS A 75 -4.73 -0.69 -1.53
N ILE A 76 -5.19 -0.41 -0.31
CA ILE A 76 -4.34 -0.34 0.87
C ILE A 76 -4.83 -1.40 1.86
N GLN A 77 -3.90 -2.18 2.40
CA GLN A 77 -4.21 -3.17 3.42
C GLN A 77 -3.24 -3.01 4.60
N ALA A 78 -3.76 -3.16 5.81
CA ALA A 78 -2.92 -3.33 6.98
C ALA A 78 -2.22 -4.69 6.90
N ARG A 79 -1.04 -4.81 7.53
CA ARG A 79 -0.40 -6.12 7.73
C ARG A 79 -1.44 -7.08 8.32
N ALA A 80 -1.64 -8.23 7.68
CA ALA A 80 -2.40 -9.32 8.28
C ALA A 80 -1.72 -9.64 9.61
N ALA A 81 -2.49 -9.67 10.71
CA ALA A 81 -1.98 -10.17 11.96
C ALA A 81 -1.56 -11.62 11.71
N SER A 82 -0.26 -11.84 11.51
CA SER A 82 0.33 -13.18 11.63
C SER A 82 -0.13 -13.65 13.00
N GLU A 83 -0.96 -14.69 13.02
CA GLU A 83 -1.51 -15.29 14.23
C GLU A 83 -0.44 -15.22 15.31
N PHE A 84 -0.74 -14.45 16.36
CA PHE A 84 0.13 -14.31 17.51
C PHE A 84 0.40 -15.75 17.96
N GLY A 85 1.61 -16.24 17.70
CA GLY A 85 1.97 -17.61 17.98
C GLY A 85 1.60 -17.89 19.42
N ASP A 86 0.67 -18.82 19.60
CA ASP A 86 0.28 -19.34 20.90
C ASP A 86 1.49 -20.09 21.47
N HIS A 87 2.42 -19.31 22.00
CA HIS A 87 3.59 -19.77 22.73
C HIS A 87 3.39 -19.39 24.20
N THR A 88 2.23 -19.74 24.74
CA THR A 88 2.06 -19.99 26.17
C THR A 88 2.00 -21.49 26.40
N GLY A 89 3.06 -22.18 25.96
CA GLY A 89 3.39 -23.51 26.42
C GLY A 89 4.58 -23.40 27.38
N PHE A 90 4.30 -23.64 28.67
CA PHE A 90 5.15 -23.58 29.86
C PHE A 90 5.28 -22.22 30.56
#